data_AF-A0A9P0GXZ9-F1
#
_entry.id   AF-A0A9P0GXZ9-F1
#
_cell.length_a   1.000
_cell.length_b   1.000
_cell.length_c   1.000
_cell.angle_alpha   90.00
_cell.angle_beta   90.00
_cell.angle_gamma   90.00
#
_symmetry.space_group_name_H-M   'P 1'
#
loop_
_entity.id
_entity.type
_entity.pdbx_description
1 polymer ?
#
loop_
_entity_poly.entity_id
_entity_poly.type
_entity_poly.pdbx_seq_one_letter_code
_entity_poly.pdbx_strand_id
1 'polypeptide(L)'
;MYKYKYIILLDIDEVIMPLDGTTWKGLMEKVLPKALKINKEERASYNVRNVYFLDDLIHNHGWFKEIPRYMHMLQHVYRTKNFTKPGQYVKCFHNTDKVLTLHNHFPLSCLGSGCTSYPIETGDAQLHHYRADCVKTLKKSCEEFRKTSVMDTAVWRFKEPLVNRVTKTLRVLGFFGDAQNSVK
;
A
#
# COMPACT_ATOMS: atom_id res chain seq x y z
N MET A 1 5.11 -1.05 24.54
CA MET A 1 4.02 -1.69 23.74
C MET A 1 2.65 -1.01 23.95
N TYR A 2 2.56 0.23 24.44
CA TYR A 2 1.29 0.82 24.91
C TYR A 2 0.88 2.14 24.23
N LYS A 3 1.65 2.64 23.27
CA LYS A 3 1.37 3.92 22.60
C LYS A 3 0.50 3.78 21.36
N TYR A 4 0.63 2.66 20.66
CA TYR A 4 -0.06 2.39 19.40
C TYR A 4 -0.74 1.04 19.51
N LYS A 5 -2.01 0.95 19.07
CA LYS A 5 -2.79 -0.31 19.06
C LYS A 5 -2.33 -1.27 17.95
N TYR A 6 -1.80 -0.72 16.86
CA TYR A 6 -1.35 -1.47 15.70
C TYR A 6 0.05 -1.05 15.26
N ILE A 7 0.83 -2.01 14.78
CA ILE A 7 2.11 -1.81 14.09
C ILE A 7 1.97 -2.36 12.66
N ILE A 8 2.64 -1.71 11.70
CA ILE A 8 2.64 -2.11 10.30
C ILE A 8 4.10 -2.10 9.83
N LEU A 9 4.49 -3.11 9.06
CA LEU A 9 5.78 -3.14 8.36
C LEU A 9 5.49 -2.99 6.88
N LEU A 10 6.03 -1.96 6.24
CA LEU A 10 5.83 -1.69 4.81
C LEU A 10 7.19 -1.57 4.12
N ASP A 11 7.28 -2.09 2.91
CA ASP A 11 8.39 -1.77 2.02
C ASP A 11 8.14 -0.40 1.36
N ILE A 12 9.19 0.25 0.88
CA ILE A 12 9.12 1.63 0.34
C ILE A 12 8.26 1.74 -0.93
N ASP A 13 8.00 0.62 -1.58
CA ASP A 13 7.23 0.47 -2.80
C ASP A 13 5.80 -0.02 -2.53
N GLU A 14 5.38 -0.03 -1.27
CA GLU A 14 4.08 -0.55 -0.84
C GLU A 14 3.30 0.44 0.01
N VAL A 15 1.98 0.45 -0.14
CA VAL A 15 1.10 1.21 0.73
C VAL A 15 -0.22 0.50 0.92
N ILE A 16 -0.65 0.36 2.17
CA ILE A 16 -2.04 -0.01 2.48
C ILE A 16 -2.91 1.20 2.15
N MET A 17 -3.73 1.07 1.12
CA MET A 17 -4.60 2.13 0.62
C MET A 17 -6.04 1.92 1.10
N PRO A 18 -6.59 2.81 1.97
CA PRO A 18 -8.02 2.84 2.26
C PRO A 18 -8.81 3.25 1.01
N LEU A 19 -9.83 2.47 0.64
CA LEU A 19 -10.70 2.85 -0.47
C LEU A 19 -11.71 3.93 -0.09
N ASP A 20 -11.99 4.09 1.20
CA ASP A 20 -12.79 5.17 1.75
C ASP A 20 -12.05 5.88 2.91
N GLY A 21 -12.07 7.21 2.91
CA GLY A 21 -11.34 8.06 3.85
C GLY A 21 -9.84 8.22 3.54
N THR A 22 -9.11 8.93 4.41
CA THR A 22 -7.70 9.29 4.18
C THR A 22 -6.76 8.81 5.28
N THR A 23 -7.24 7.99 6.22
CA THR A 23 -6.45 7.58 7.38
C THR A 23 -6.60 6.10 7.66
N TRP A 24 -5.51 5.48 8.11
CA TRP A 24 -5.55 4.10 8.59
C TRP A 24 -6.37 3.93 9.87
N LYS A 25 -6.46 4.98 10.70
CA LYS A 25 -7.35 4.98 11.86
C LYS A 25 -8.81 4.80 11.42
N GLY A 26 -9.28 5.62 10.48
CA GLY A 26 -10.65 5.53 9.95
C GLY A 26 -10.91 4.21 9.23
N LEU A 27 -9.90 3.63 8.56
CA LEU A 27 -9.99 2.28 8.02
C LEU A 27 -10.21 1.24 9.14
N MET A 28 -9.40 1.26 10.20
CA MET A 28 -9.50 0.30 11.29
C MET A 28 -10.78 0.44 12.11
N GLU A 29 -11.33 1.65 12.24
CA GLU A 29 -12.64 1.89 12.85
C GLU A 29 -13.78 1.19 12.09
N LYS A 30 -13.64 0.94 10.79
CA LYS A 30 -14.59 0.16 9.97
C LYS A 30 -14.30 -1.34 10.01
N VAL A 31 -13.02 -1.71 9.92
CA VAL A 31 -12.57 -3.11 9.84
C VAL A 31 -12.79 -3.85 11.16
N LEU A 32 -12.46 -3.24 12.29
CA LEU A 32 -12.50 -3.91 13.59
C LEU A 32 -13.92 -4.41 13.94
N PRO A 33 -15.00 -3.62 13.80
CA PRO A 33 -16.36 -4.13 13.99
C PRO A 33 -16.73 -5.29 13.07
N LYS A 34 -16.27 -5.29 11.80
CA LYS A 34 -16.52 -6.41 10.87
C LYS A 34 -15.83 -7.70 11.36
N ALA A 35 -14.57 -7.60 11.80
CA ALA A 35 -13.83 -8.73 12.36
C ALA A 35 -14.49 -9.29 13.63
N LEU A 36 -14.95 -8.39 14.52
CA LEU A 36 -15.56 -8.75 15.81
C LEU A 36 -16.94 -9.43 15.66
N LYS A 37 -17.63 -9.21 14.54
CA LYS A 37 -18.86 -9.96 14.20
C LYS A 37 -18.60 -11.42 13.89
N ILE A 38 -17.44 -11.75 13.31
CA ILE A 38 -17.05 -13.14 13.00
C ILE A 38 -16.51 -13.84 14.25
N ASN A 39 -15.75 -13.14 15.08
CA ASN A 39 -15.23 -13.67 16.33
C ASN A 39 -15.11 -12.54 17.34
N LYS A 40 -15.63 -12.74 18.56
CA LYS A 40 -15.70 -11.71 19.60
C LYS A 40 -14.33 -11.23 20.10
N GLU A 41 -13.26 -11.96 19.80
CA GLU A 41 -11.90 -11.55 20.10
C GLU A 41 -11.22 -10.86 18.91
N GLU A 42 -10.44 -9.83 19.22
CA GLU A 42 -9.55 -9.19 18.24
C GLU A 42 -8.55 -10.19 17.65
N ARG A 43 -8.15 -9.96 16.40
CA ARG A 43 -7.16 -10.79 15.73
C ARG A 43 -5.75 -10.31 16.03
N ALA A 44 -4.78 -11.20 15.91
CA ALA A 44 -3.38 -10.81 15.99
C ALA A 44 -2.96 -9.96 14.79
N SER A 45 -3.61 -10.13 13.63
CA SER A 45 -3.32 -9.36 12.42
C SER A 45 -4.54 -9.13 11.55
N TYR A 46 -4.58 -7.98 10.88
CA TYR A 46 -5.62 -7.61 9.91
C TYR A 46 -4.92 -7.42 8.57
N ASN A 47 -5.01 -8.42 7.70
CA ASN A 47 -4.22 -8.50 6.47
C ASN A 47 -4.93 -7.83 5.30
N VAL A 48 -4.18 -7.11 4.48
CA VAL A 48 -4.67 -6.41 3.29
C VAL A 48 -4.11 -7.10 2.07
N ARG A 49 -4.99 -7.39 1.11
CA ARG A 49 -4.67 -8.18 -0.07
C ARG A 49 -3.89 -7.36 -1.09
N ASN A 50 -2.85 -7.97 -1.65
CA ASN A 50 -1.93 -7.33 -2.59
C ASN A 50 -2.51 -7.19 -4.00
N VAL A 51 -2.24 -6.04 -4.60
CA VAL A 51 -2.45 -5.78 -6.03
C VAL A 51 -1.27 -5.01 -6.61
N TYR A 52 -0.86 -5.37 -7.82
CA TYR A 52 0.35 -4.83 -8.43
C TYR A 52 0.06 -3.63 -9.32
N PHE A 53 0.88 -2.59 -9.18
CA PHE A 53 1.04 -1.51 -10.13
C PHE A 53 2.38 -1.72 -10.82
N LEU A 54 2.37 -2.34 -12.01
CA LEU A 54 3.60 -2.60 -12.75
C LEU A 54 3.92 -1.43 -13.69
N ASP A 55 5.19 -1.06 -13.81
CA ASP A 55 5.61 0.08 -14.65
C ASP A 55 5.17 -0.07 -16.12
N ASP A 56 5.12 -1.31 -16.62
CA ASP A 56 4.69 -1.64 -17.98
C ASP A 56 3.15 -1.63 -18.17
N LEU A 57 2.37 -1.38 -17.12
CA LEU A 57 0.93 -1.15 -17.21
C LEU A 57 0.57 0.32 -17.50
N ILE A 58 1.56 1.22 -17.51
CA ILE A 58 1.35 2.57 -18.05
C ILE A 58 1.06 2.44 -19.55
N HIS A 59 -0.17 2.76 -19.93
CA HIS A 59 -0.61 2.81 -21.32
C HIS A 59 -0.02 4.01 -22.07
N ASN A 60 -0.18 4.02 -23.39
CA ASN A 60 0.33 5.03 -24.34
C ASN A 60 -0.04 6.50 -24.05
N HIS A 61 -0.83 6.78 -23.01
CA HIS A 61 -1.19 8.13 -22.56
C HIS A 61 0.01 8.92 -21.99
N GLY A 62 1.10 8.21 -21.67
CA GLY A 62 2.30 8.80 -21.08
C GLY A 62 2.06 9.26 -19.64
N TRP A 63 2.59 10.42 -19.29
CA TRP A 63 2.51 10.98 -17.95
C TRP A 63 1.26 11.86 -17.77
N PHE A 64 0.63 11.80 -16.61
CA PHE A 64 -0.42 12.74 -16.22
C PHE A 64 0.20 14.13 -16.03
N LYS A 65 -0.22 15.11 -16.85
CA LYS A 65 0.43 16.43 -16.96
C LYS A 65 0.34 17.24 -15.66
N GLU A 66 -0.73 17.03 -14.89
CA GLU A 66 -1.05 17.72 -13.65
C GLU A 66 -0.34 17.09 -12.43
N ILE A 67 0.46 16.04 -12.65
CA ILE A 67 1.23 15.35 -11.61
C ILE A 67 2.71 15.51 -11.96
N PRO A 68 3.58 15.96 -11.02
CA PRO A 68 5.00 16.00 -11.29
C PRO A 68 5.57 14.62 -11.63
N ARG A 69 6.47 14.54 -12.62
CA ARG A 69 7.01 13.26 -13.10
C ARG A 69 7.78 12.46 -12.04
N TYR A 70 8.36 13.12 -11.04
CA TYR A 70 9.06 12.46 -9.94
C TYR A 70 8.12 11.80 -8.92
N MET A 71 6.80 11.98 -9.03
CA MET A 71 5.83 11.34 -8.14
C MET A 71 5.40 9.96 -8.69
N HIS A 72 6.31 8.98 -8.63
CA HIS A 72 6.12 7.65 -9.24
C HIS A 72 4.75 7.03 -8.93
N MET A 73 4.40 6.83 -7.65
CA MET A 73 3.12 6.21 -7.26
C MET A 73 1.88 6.99 -7.71
N LEU A 74 1.97 8.31 -7.90
CA LEU A 74 0.86 9.13 -8.40
C LEU A 74 0.74 9.07 -9.93
N GLN A 75 1.84 8.78 -10.63
CA GLN A 75 1.86 8.59 -12.08
C GLN A 75 1.42 7.18 -12.50
N HIS A 76 1.69 6.18 -11.66
CA HIS A 76 1.41 4.77 -11.95
C HIS A 76 0.07 4.36 -11.32
N VAL A 77 -1.05 4.68 -11.97
CA VAL A 77 -2.40 4.36 -11.47
C VAL A 77 -3.09 3.21 -12.20
N TYR A 78 -2.38 2.49 -13.07
CA TYR A 78 -2.87 1.27 -13.66
C TYR A 78 -2.34 0.08 -12.88
N ARG A 79 -3.27 -0.68 -12.29
CA ARG A 79 -2.94 -1.90 -11.57
C ARG A 79 -3.44 -3.13 -12.30
N THR A 80 -2.90 -4.29 -11.95
CA THR A 80 -3.44 -5.57 -12.37
C THR A 80 -4.89 -5.71 -11.94
N LYS A 81 -5.75 -6.30 -12.79
CA LYS A 81 -7.15 -6.55 -12.45
C LYS A 81 -7.27 -7.51 -11.27
N ASN A 82 -6.46 -8.55 -11.27
CA ASN A 82 -6.48 -9.61 -10.28
C ASN A 82 -5.60 -9.25 -9.08
N PHE A 83 -6.05 -9.65 -7.88
CA PHE A 83 -5.27 -9.62 -6.65
C PHE A 83 -4.43 -10.90 -6.51
N THR A 84 -3.40 -10.88 -5.68
CA THR A 84 -2.67 -12.12 -5.30
C THR A 84 -3.59 -13.13 -4.63
N LYS A 85 -3.17 -14.39 -4.49
CA LYS A 85 -3.92 -15.38 -3.73
C LYS A 85 -4.03 -14.98 -2.24
N PRO A 86 -5.07 -15.43 -1.51
CA PRO A 86 -5.21 -15.11 -0.09
C PRO A 86 -3.92 -15.42 0.71
N GLY A 87 -3.51 -14.49 1.57
CA GLY A 87 -2.31 -14.62 2.41
C GLY A 87 -0.97 -14.39 1.69
N GLN A 88 -0.94 -14.24 0.36
CA GLN A 88 0.30 -14.01 -0.37
C GLN A 88 0.64 -12.53 -0.53
N TYR A 89 1.88 -12.17 -0.16
CA TYR A 89 2.43 -10.80 -0.27
C TYR A 89 1.59 -9.76 0.46
N VAL A 90 0.83 -10.16 1.49
CA VAL A 90 -0.03 -9.26 2.25
C VAL A 90 0.79 -8.35 3.15
N LYS A 91 0.20 -7.24 3.57
CA LYS A 91 0.67 -6.44 4.69
C LYS A 91 -0.44 -6.31 5.71
N CYS A 92 -0.05 -6.20 6.97
CA CYS A 92 -1.02 -6.29 8.04
C CYS A 92 -0.90 -5.14 9.02
N PHE A 93 -2.04 -4.76 9.59
CA PHE A 93 -2.08 -4.11 10.89
C PHE A 93 -1.93 -5.21 11.95
N HIS A 94 -0.80 -5.22 12.65
CA HIS A 94 -0.48 -6.18 13.70
C HIS A 94 -0.90 -5.64 15.07
N ASN A 95 -1.74 -6.37 15.79
CA ASN A 95 -2.24 -5.98 17.10
C ASN A 95 -1.14 -6.12 18.15
N THR A 96 -0.73 -5.01 18.76
CA THR A 96 0.38 -4.98 19.71
C THR A 96 0.15 -5.77 20.98
N ASP A 97 -1.11 -6.07 21.31
CA ASP A 97 -1.46 -6.86 22.50
C ASP A 97 -1.36 -8.37 22.25
N LYS A 98 -1.20 -8.78 20.99
CA LYS A 98 -1.26 -10.20 20.59
C LYS A 98 -0.01 -10.71 19.88
N VAL A 99 0.75 -9.87 19.18
CA VAL A 99 1.93 -10.33 18.42
C VAL A 99 3.19 -10.31 19.29
N LEU A 100 4.05 -11.32 19.13
CA LEU A 100 5.33 -11.42 19.83
C LEU A 100 6.51 -11.17 18.87
N THR A 101 6.50 -11.80 17.71
CA THR A 101 7.52 -11.59 16.66
C THR A 101 6.87 -11.42 15.30
N LEU A 102 7.42 -10.54 14.47
CA LEU A 102 6.86 -10.17 13.16
C LEU A 102 7.80 -10.54 12.02
N HIS A 103 7.22 -11.05 10.93
CA HIS A 103 7.81 -11.00 9.60
C HIS A 103 7.18 -9.84 8.83
N ASN A 104 7.83 -9.42 7.75
CA ASN A 104 7.41 -8.29 6.92
C ASN A 104 5.96 -8.38 6.40
N HIS A 105 5.44 -9.60 6.23
CA HIS A 105 4.08 -9.85 5.74
C HIS A 105 3.09 -10.30 6.83
N PHE A 106 3.55 -11.06 7.84
CA PHE A 106 2.69 -11.76 8.79
C PHE A 106 3.40 -11.97 10.13
N PRO A 107 2.66 -12.15 11.24
CA PRO A 107 3.29 -12.46 12.52
C PRO A 107 3.89 -13.88 12.50
N LEU A 108 5.10 -14.02 13.04
CA LEU A 108 5.78 -15.32 13.19
C LEU A 108 5.36 -16.05 14.46
N SER A 109 5.10 -15.30 15.55
CA SER A 109 4.61 -15.85 16.82
C SER A 109 3.73 -14.83 17.54
N CYS A 110 2.81 -15.35 18.36
CA CYS A 110 1.80 -14.57 19.07
C CYS A 110 1.72 -14.99 20.55
N LEU A 111 1.24 -14.08 21.39
CA LEU A 111 1.03 -14.30 22.81
C LEU A 111 -0.18 -15.22 23.05
N GLY A 112 0.01 -16.22 23.90
CA GLY A 112 -1.04 -17.19 24.27
C GLY A 112 -1.22 -18.30 23.24
N SER A 113 -1.94 -18.02 22.15
CA SER A 113 -2.33 -19.01 21.14
C SER A 113 -1.73 -18.73 19.75
N GLY A 114 -2.11 -19.52 18.75
CA GLY A 114 -1.69 -19.34 17.38
C GLY A 114 -2.07 -17.97 16.81
N CYS A 115 -1.28 -17.47 15.86
CA CYS A 115 -1.53 -16.17 15.24
C CYS A 115 -2.78 -16.17 14.38
N THR A 116 -3.83 -15.52 14.87
CA THR A 116 -5.09 -15.35 14.12
C THR A 116 -5.02 -14.14 13.20
N SER A 117 -5.66 -14.24 12.04
CA SER A 117 -5.73 -13.14 11.08
C SER A 117 -7.15 -12.88 10.58
N TYR A 118 -7.45 -11.62 10.27
CA TYR A 118 -8.66 -11.20 9.58
C TYR A 118 -8.29 -10.67 8.19
N PRO A 119 -8.83 -11.23 7.09
CA PRO A 119 -8.63 -10.69 5.76
C PRO A 119 -9.54 -9.47 5.55
N ILE A 120 -8.95 -8.29 5.46
CA ILE A 120 -9.68 -7.06 5.13
C ILE A 120 -10.25 -7.19 3.72
N GLU A 121 -11.54 -6.86 3.58
CA GLU A 121 -12.22 -6.90 2.29
C GLU A 121 -11.54 -5.95 1.31
N THR A 122 -11.35 -6.39 0.06
CA THR A 122 -10.71 -5.56 -0.98
C THR A 122 -11.52 -4.31 -1.34
N GLY A 123 -12.79 -4.23 -0.90
CA GLY A 123 -13.62 -3.03 -0.98
C GLY A 123 -13.36 -2.00 0.13
N ASP A 124 -12.71 -2.41 1.24
CA ASP A 124 -12.33 -1.48 2.32
C ASP A 124 -10.91 -0.96 2.12
N ALA A 125 -9.97 -1.85 1.74
CA ALA A 125 -8.58 -1.50 1.50
C ALA A 125 -7.89 -2.44 0.52
N GLN A 126 -6.86 -1.93 -0.15
CA GLN A 126 -5.99 -2.67 -1.05
C GLN A 126 -4.54 -2.39 -0.68
N LEU A 127 -3.67 -3.40 -0.75
CA LEU A 127 -2.24 -3.18 -0.65
C LEU A 127 -1.73 -2.88 -2.05
N HIS A 128 -1.41 -1.61 -2.30
CA HIS A 128 -0.80 -1.19 -3.54
C HIS A 128 0.68 -1.55 -3.50
N HIS A 129 1.14 -2.33 -4.46
CA HIS A 129 2.55 -2.70 -4.60
C HIS A 129 3.07 -2.25 -5.96
N TYR A 130 3.93 -1.25 -5.93
CA TYR A 130 4.49 -0.59 -7.12
C TYR A 130 5.80 -1.26 -7.54
N ARG A 131 5.90 -1.74 -8.77
CA ARG A 131 7.07 -2.52 -9.21
C ARG A 131 7.41 -2.26 -10.66
N ALA A 132 8.69 -2.22 -10.98
CA ALA A 132 9.14 -2.23 -12.37
C ALA A 132 8.72 -3.51 -13.12
N ASP A 133 8.78 -4.65 -12.44
CA ASP A 133 8.49 -5.96 -13.03
C ASP A 133 7.98 -6.95 -11.97
N CYS A 134 7.37 -8.05 -12.42
CA CYS A 134 6.93 -9.13 -11.56
C CYS A 134 8.09 -9.76 -10.77
N VAL A 135 7.83 -10.15 -9.53
CA VAL A 135 8.79 -10.96 -8.75
C VAL A 135 9.04 -12.32 -9.40
N LYS A 136 10.26 -12.84 -9.26
CA LYS A 136 10.68 -14.14 -9.83
C LYS A 136 9.71 -15.28 -9.48
N THR A 137 9.19 -15.28 -8.26
CA THR A 137 8.23 -16.25 -7.73
C THR A 137 6.85 -16.19 -8.40
N LEU A 138 6.50 -15.07 -9.03
CA LEU A 138 5.25 -14.89 -9.78
C LEU A 138 5.41 -15.07 -11.29
N LYS A 139 6.61 -15.36 -11.81
CA LYS A 139 6.86 -15.45 -13.27
C LYS A 139 5.83 -16.29 -14.03
N LYS A 140 5.40 -17.42 -13.47
CA LYS A 140 4.40 -18.31 -14.11
C LYS A 140 3.01 -17.69 -14.26
N SER A 141 2.62 -16.82 -13.33
CA SER A 141 1.32 -16.13 -13.34
C SER A 141 1.42 -14.67 -13.77
N CYS A 142 2.63 -14.16 -13.99
CA CYS A 142 2.89 -12.75 -14.29
C CYS A 142 2.23 -12.34 -15.60
N GLU A 143 2.29 -13.19 -16.62
CA GLU A 143 1.61 -12.94 -17.89
C GLU A 143 0.10 -12.76 -17.67
N GLU A 144 -0.52 -13.52 -16.77
CA GLU A 144 -1.94 -13.36 -16.44
C GLU A 144 -2.22 -12.00 -15.78
N PHE A 145 -1.38 -11.59 -14.83
CA PHE A 145 -1.49 -10.29 -14.20
C PHE A 145 -1.35 -9.13 -15.20
N ARG A 146 -0.56 -9.31 -16.26
CA ARG A 146 -0.33 -8.30 -17.31
C ARG A 146 -1.43 -8.23 -18.38
N LYS A 147 -2.21 -9.29 -18.56
CA LYS A 147 -3.28 -9.33 -19.59
C LYS A 147 -4.35 -8.28 -19.40
N THR A 148 -4.62 -7.85 -18.17
CA THR A 148 -5.71 -6.92 -17.90
C THR A 148 -5.34 -5.98 -16.76
N SER A 149 -5.32 -4.69 -17.09
CA SER A 149 -5.17 -3.61 -16.12
C SER A 149 -6.49 -2.90 -15.85
N VAL A 150 -6.61 -2.29 -14.69
CA VAL A 150 -7.70 -1.38 -14.32
C VAL A 150 -7.08 -0.08 -13.80
N MET A 151 -7.65 1.06 -14.21
CA MET A 151 -7.26 2.36 -13.66
C MET A 151 -7.80 2.49 -12.24
N ASP A 152 -6.92 2.73 -11.28
CA ASP A 152 -7.22 2.89 -9.87
C ASP A 152 -6.60 4.19 -9.35
N THR A 153 -7.45 5.20 -9.19
CA THR A 153 -7.07 6.56 -8.80
C THR A 153 -7.18 6.79 -7.30
N ALA A 154 -7.33 5.74 -6.47
CA ALA A 154 -7.49 5.88 -5.01
C ALA A 154 -6.36 6.72 -4.39
N VAL A 155 -5.12 6.55 -4.88
CA VAL A 155 -3.94 7.29 -4.41
C VAL A 155 -4.04 8.80 -4.68
N TRP A 156 -4.81 9.24 -5.69
CA TRP A 156 -4.94 10.66 -6.02
C TRP A 156 -5.71 11.46 -4.97
N ARG A 157 -6.45 10.82 -4.06
CA ARG A 157 -7.02 11.48 -2.87
C ARG A 157 -5.94 12.18 -2.03
N PHE A 158 -4.70 11.72 -2.14
CA PHE A 158 -3.54 12.25 -1.43
C PHE A 158 -2.64 13.13 -2.29
N LYS A 159 -3.01 13.40 -3.56
CA LYS A 159 -2.16 14.08 -4.55
C LYS A 159 -1.62 15.41 -4.02
N GLU A 160 -2.50 16.34 -3.65
CA GLU A 160 -2.11 17.68 -3.19
C GLU A 160 -1.16 17.64 -1.97
N PRO A 161 -1.51 16.99 -0.84
CA PRO A 161 -0.62 16.97 0.32
C PRO A 161 0.69 16.20 0.06
N LEU A 162 0.69 15.16 -0.79
CA LEU A 162 1.91 14.45 -1.14
C LEU A 162 2.83 15.29 -2.01
N VAL A 163 2.32 15.86 -3.10
CA VAL A 163 3.10 16.72 -4.01
C VAL A 163 3.71 17.87 -3.22
N ASN A 164 2.93 18.57 -2.39
CA ASN A 164 3.43 19.70 -1.62
C ASN A 164 4.56 19.30 -0.64
N ARG A 165 4.38 18.21 0.11
CA ARG A 165 5.40 17.75 1.07
C ARG A 165 6.65 17.22 0.39
N VAL A 166 6.51 16.38 -0.64
CA VAL A 166 7.64 15.82 -1.38
C VAL A 166 8.41 16.94 -2.07
N THR A 167 7.73 17.87 -2.76
CA THR A 167 8.38 19.03 -3.40
C THR A 167 9.16 19.86 -2.38
N LYS A 168 8.55 20.16 -1.23
CA LYS A 168 9.24 20.89 -0.16
C LYS A 168 10.51 20.17 0.30
N THR A 169 10.41 18.87 0.57
CA THR A 169 11.55 18.05 1.00
C THR A 169 12.65 18.01 -0.06
N LEU A 170 12.30 17.73 -1.32
CA LEU A 170 13.27 17.68 -2.42
C LEU A 170 13.96 19.03 -2.63
N ARG A 171 13.25 20.15 -2.44
CA ARG A 171 13.83 21.49 -2.50
C ARG A 171 14.83 21.74 -1.36
N VAL A 172 14.49 21.35 -0.13
CA VAL A 172 15.40 21.43 1.04
C VAL A 172 16.66 20.58 0.84
N LEU A 173 16.51 19.42 0.19
CA LEU A 173 17.62 18.53 -0.13
C LEU A 173 18.41 18.94 -1.39
N GLY A 174 18.04 20.04 -2.06
CA GLY A 174 18.76 20.57 -3.22
C GLY A 174 18.50 19.86 -4.56
N PHE A 175 17.50 18.98 -4.67
CA PHE A 175 17.24 18.21 -5.89
C PHE A 175 16.68 19.02 -7.07
N PHE A 176 16.29 20.29 -6.86
CA PHE A 176 15.77 21.16 -7.92
C PHE A 176 16.78 22.20 -8.41
N GLY A 177 18.01 22.20 -7.88
CA GLY A 177 19.01 23.23 -8.14
C GLY A 177 18.61 24.61 -7.59
N ASP A 178 19.59 25.48 -7.42
CA ASP A 178 19.33 26.90 -7.22
C ASP A 178 18.99 27.49 -8.59
N ALA A 179 17.74 27.89 -8.80
CA ALA A 179 17.39 28.74 -9.92
C ALA A 179 17.92 30.17 -9.68
N GLN A 180 19.24 30.32 -9.64
CA GLN A 180 19.93 31.60 -9.70
C GLN A 180 21.20 31.44 -10.56
N ASN A 181 21.30 32.31 -11.57
CA ASN A 181 22.42 32.51 -12.51
C ASN A 181 22.36 31.78 -13.86
N SER A 182 21.40 32.20 -14.70
CA SER A 182 21.66 32.35 -16.13
C SER A 182 20.87 33.52 -16.69
N VAL A 183 21.31 34.74 -16.34
CA VAL A 183 21.19 35.90 -17.21
C VAL A 183 22.60 36.21 -17.69
N LYS A 184 22.87 35.84 -18.94
CA LYS A 184 23.80 36.53 -19.83
C LYS A 184 23.20 36.48 -21.22
#